data_AF-A0A8H6LW44-F1
#
_entry.id   AF-A0A8H6LW44-F1
#
_cell.length_a   1.000
_cell.length_b   1.000
_cell.length_c   1.000
_cell.angle_alpha   90.00
_cell.angle_beta   90.00
_cell.angle_gamma   90.00
#
_symmetry.space_group_name_H-M   'P 1'
#
loop_
_entity.id
_entity.type
_entity.pdbx_description
1 polymer ?
#
loop_
_entity_poly.entity_id
_entity_poly.type
_entity_poly.pdbx_seq_one_letter_code
_entity_poly.pdbx_strand_id
1 'polypeptide(L)'
;MYFLYNIHHEPIPTDIQELILGILPLTSLRVLGNLPRMRDVIRRHLKERVERVLKAFLKDDVDNCLAMMRLTGTVLSGSAALKVVLPDSGPPGDLNFYCPIHKAREAANYFARAAGFARLRLPTITIAVQRTPFNNLDVNNGVRKIYRFKSVYTGQTITLSESISASPPVPIFFFHTSFLMNCVSGRGVICFYPELTEAYTGKAIPYCPEEPR
;
A
#
# COMPACT_ATOMS: atom_id res chain seq x y z
N MET A 1 -12.80 49.19 25.85
CA MET A 1 -12.89 48.07 26.81
C MET A 1 -13.24 46.83 26.01
N TYR A 2 -12.24 46.02 25.60
CA TYR A 2 -12.48 44.80 24.83
C TYR A 2 -12.64 43.64 25.81
N PHE A 3 -13.87 43.09 25.90
CA PHE A 3 -14.11 41.84 26.60
C PHE A 3 -13.53 40.69 25.75
N LEU A 4 -12.34 40.22 26.13
CA LEU A 4 -11.83 38.94 25.68
C LEU A 4 -12.67 37.85 26.37
N TYR A 5 -13.68 37.35 25.66
CA TYR A 5 -14.39 36.14 26.07
C TYR A 5 -13.40 34.98 26.02
N ASN A 6 -12.87 34.61 27.19
CA ASN A 6 -12.16 33.34 27.41
C ASN A 6 -13.22 32.23 27.35
N ILE A 7 -13.59 31.83 26.13
CA ILE A 7 -14.36 30.61 25.93
C ILE A 7 -13.39 29.47 26.23
N HIS A 8 -13.49 28.93 27.43
CA HIS A 8 -12.90 27.64 27.77
C HIS A 8 -13.59 26.59 26.91
N HIS A 9 -13.09 26.40 25.69
CA HIS A 9 -13.50 25.28 24.87
C HIS A 9 -13.01 24.01 25.58
N GLU A 10 -13.96 23.25 26.13
CA GLU A 10 -13.68 21.90 26.57
C GLU A 10 -13.03 21.13 25.41
N PRO A 11 -11.96 20.36 25.68
CA PRO A 11 -11.31 19.60 24.65
C PRO A 11 -12.29 18.57 24.08
N ILE A 12 -12.27 18.40 22.76
CA ILE A 12 -13.08 17.38 22.07
C ILE A 12 -12.78 16.01 22.72
N PRO A 13 -13.80 15.22 23.12
CA PRO A 13 -13.60 13.87 23.66
C PRO A 13 -12.73 12.98 22.77
N THR A 14 -11.94 12.09 23.37
CA THR A 14 -10.92 11.30 22.65
C THR A 14 -11.52 10.35 21.62
N ASP A 15 -12.64 9.73 21.95
CA ASP A 15 -13.44 8.88 21.07
C ASP A 15 -13.94 9.63 19.81
N ILE A 16 -14.36 10.88 19.97
CA ILE A 16 -14.76 11.73 18.85
C ILE A 16 -13.55 12.11 17.99
N GLN A 17 -12.40 12.39 18.60
CA GLN A 17 -11.17 12.62 17.85
C GLN A 17 -10.78 11.38 17.03
N GLU A 18 -10.85 10.19 17.62
CA GLU A 18 -10.57 8.92 16.94
C GLU A 18 -11.54 8.66 15.78
N LEU A 19 -12.82 9.01 15.94
CA LEU A 19 -13.82 8.92 14.87
C LEU A 19 -13.50 9.87 13.72
N ILE A 20 -13.21 11.15 14.02
CA ILE A 20 -12.84 12.16 13.02
C ILE A 20 -11.57 11.71 12.30
N LEU A 21 -10.52 11.36 13.04
CA LEU A 21 -9.30 10.84 12.46
C LEU A 21 -9.59 9.58 11.66
N GLY A 22 -10.56 8.76 12.05
CA GLY A 22 -10.99 7.52 11.38
C GLY A 22 -11.37 7.70 9.92
N ILE A 23 -12.04 8.80 9.59
CA ILE A 23 -12.59 9.07 8.26
C ILE A 23 -11.69 9.94 7.37
N LEU A 24 -10.75 10.69 7.95
CA LEU A 24 -9.94 11.64 7.19
C LEU A 24 -9.00 10.97 6.17
N PRO A 25 -8.85 11.50 4.94
CA PRO A 25 -7.82 11.02 4.01
C PRO A 25 -6.41 11.34 4.53
N LEU A 26 -5.40 10.64 3.99
CA LEU A 26 -4.00 10.78 4.42
C LEU A 26 -3.49 12.22 4.32
N THR A 27 -3.99 13.00 3.36
CA THR A 27 -3.61 14.39 3.13
C THR A 27 -4.11 15.32 4.23
N SER A 28 -5.36 15.16 4.66
CA SER A 28 -5.88 15.86 5.84
C SER A 28 -5.09 15.46 7.09
N LEU A 29 -4.79 14.17 7.25
CA LEU A 29 -3.92 13.70 8.34
C LEU A 29 -2.50 14.28 8.25
N ARG A 30 -1.94 14.47 7.06
CA ARG A 30 -0.63 15.10 6.87
C ARG A 30 -0.65 16.56 7.33
N VAL A 31 -1.70 17.31 6.99
CA VAL A 31 -1.86 18.72 7.45
C VAL A 31 -1.91 18.76 8.98
N LEU A 32 -2.74 17.92 9.60
CA LEU A 32 -2.83 17.84 11.06
C LEU A 32 -1.50 17.37 11.69
N GLY A 33 -0.76 16.47 11.03
CA GLY A 33 0.51 15.91 11.50
C GLY A 33 1.65 16.92 11.58
N ASN A 34 1.52 18.07 10.91
CA ASN A 34 2.44 19.19 11.05
C ASN A 34 2.30 19.90 12.40
N LEU A 35 1.19 19.70 13.12
CA LEU A 35 1.00 20.21 14.48
C LEU A 35 1.75 19.30 15.47
N PRO A 36 2.71 19.80 16.26
CA PRO A 36 3.52 18.97 17.16
C PRO A 36 2.69 18.08 18.09
N ARG A 37 1.60 18.63 18.65
CA ARG A 37 0.67 17.90 19.55
C ARG A 37 -0.10 16.76 18.89
N MET A 38 -0.29 16.80 17.57
CA MET A 38 -1.08 15.80 16.83
C MET A 38 -0.21 14.70 16.22
N ARG A 39 1.11 14.90 16.14
CA ARG A 39 2.01 14.04 15.38
C ARG A 39 1.96 12.59 15.84
N ASP A 40 2.03 12.35 17.15
CA ASP A 40 2.04 10.99 17.69
C ASP A 40 0.65 10.35 17.66
N VAL A 41 -0.40 11.15 17.85
CA VAL A 41 -1.80 10.72 17.68
C VAL A 41 -2.02 10.23 16.25
N ILE A 42 -1.58 10.98 15.24
CA ILE A 42 -1.74 10.64 13.83
C ILE A 42 -0.89 9.44 13.43
N ARG A 43 0.34 9.32 13.95
CA ARG A 43 1.19 8.15 13.71
C ARG A 43 0.55 6.88 14.24
N ARG A 44 0.05 6.91 15.47
CA ARG A 44 -0.68 5.79 16.08
C ARG A 44 -1.91 5.44 15.24
N HIS A 45 -2.69 6.45 14.85
CA HIS A 45 -3.88 6.25 14.03
C HIS A 45 -3.58 5.63 12.65
N LEU A 46 -2.54 6.10 11.97
CA LEU A 46 -2.11 5.53 10.70
C LEU A 46 -1.61 4.09 10.86
N LYS A 47 -0.89 3.79 11.95
CA LYS A 47 -0.48 2.43 12.29
C LYS A 47 -1.72 1.52 12.46
N GLU A 48 -2.70 1.95 13.24
CA GLU A 48 -3.95 1.20 13.46
C GLU A 48 -4.73 0.96 12.17
N ARG A 49 -4.74 1.93 11.22
CA ARG A 49 -5.34 1.72 9.89
C ARG A 49 -4.64 0.62 9.10
N VAL A 50 -3.31 0.65 9.06
CA VAL A 50 -2.51 -0.38 8.39
C VAL A 50 -2.78 -1.75 9.02
N GLU A 51 -2.75 -1.83 10.34
CA GLU A 51 -3.01 -3.07 11.07
C GLU A 51 -4.42 -3.60 10.82
N ARG A 52 -5.44 -2.74 10.82
CA ARG A 52 -6.83 -3.12 10.52
C ARG A 52 -6.97 -3.71 9.13
N VAL A 53 -6.35 -3.09 8.12
CA VAL A 53 -6.35 -3.60 6.75
C VAL A 53 -5.64 -4.95 6.67
N LEU A 54 -4.45 -5.09 7.26
CA LEU A 54 -3.71 -6.35 7.24
C LEU A 54 -4.41 -7.46 8.03
N LYS A 55 -4.99 -7.14 9.19
CA LYS A 55 -5.68 -8.10 10.07
C LYS A 55 -6.86 -8.77 9.39
N ALA A 56 -7.54 -8.07 8.47
CA ALA A 56 -8.63 -8.63 7.68
C ALA A 56 -8.18 -9.80 6.77
N PHE A 57 -6.88 -9.95 6.50
CA PHE A 57 -6.30 -11.01 5.67
C PHE A 57 -5.38 -11.95 6.44
N LEU A 58 -4.56 -11.39 7.33
CA LEU A 58 -3.48 -12.10 8.03
C LEU A 58 -3.87 -12.53 9.44
N LYS A 59 -5.07 -12.16 9.92
CA LYS A 59 -5.51 -12.39 11.29
C LYS A 59 -4.47 -11.85 12.29
N ASP A 60 -3.85 -12.72 13.08
CA ASP A 60 -2.93 -12.34 14.15
C ASP A 60 -1.46 -12.23 13.70
N ASP A 61 -1.16 -12.47 12.42
CA ASP A 61 0.22 -12.46 11.88
C ASP A 61 0.69 -11.08 11.36
N VAL A 62 -0.01 -10.01 11.72
CA VAL A 62 0.23 -8.64 11.21
C VAL A 62 1.63 -8.13 11.58
N ASP A 63 2.07 -8.32 12.82
CA ASP A 63 3.38 -7.84 13.29
C ASP A 63 4.54 -8.51 12.56
N ASN A 64 4.43 -9.82 12.31
CA ASN A 64 5.42 -10.57 11.55
C ASN A 64 5.43 -10.13 10.08
N CYS A 65 4.27 -9.82 9.50
CA CYS A 65 4.20 -9.26 8.15
C CYS A 65 4.91 -7.92 8.07
N LEU A 66 4.65 -7.01 9.01
CA LEU A 66 5.31 -5.70 9.06
C LEU A 66 6.82 -5.84 9.30
N ALA A 67 7.24 -6.82 10.11
CA ALA A 67 8.66 -7.13 10.31
C ALA A 67 9.31 -7.65 9.02
N MET A 68 8.65 -8.56 8.30
CA MET A 68 9.09 -9.04 6.99
C MET A 68 9.21 -7.88 5.99
N MET A 69 8.22 -6.98 5.94
CA MET A 69 8.25 -5.80 5.07
C MET A 69 9.44 -4.89 5.38
N ARG A 70 9.76 -4.67 6.67
CA ARG A 70 10.96 -3.91 7.08
C ARG A 70 12.26 -4.60 6.67
N LEU A 71 12.36 -5.91 6.86
CA LEU A 71 13.57 -6.69 6.59
C LEU A 71 13.88 -6.80 5.09
N THR A 72 12.83 -7.02 4.29
CA THR A 72 12.95 -7.26 2.85
C THR A 72 12.83 -6.00 2.00
N GLY A 73 12.39 -4.88 2.60
CA GLY A 73 12.01 -3.68 1.87
C GLY A 73 10.67 -3.82 1.12
N THR A 74 9.91 -4.88 1.34
CA THR A 74 8.62 -5.11 0.68
C THR A 74 7.60 -4.03 1.07
N VAL A 75 6.78 -3.60 0.10
CA VAL A 75 5.68 -2.66 0.27
C VAL A 75 4.36 -3.30 -0.15
N LEU A 76 3.26 -2.92 0.50
CA LEU A 76 1.89 -3.22 0.09
C LEU A 76 1.38 -2.08 -0.81
N SER A 77 0.61 -2.40 -1.86
CA SER A 77 0.02 -1.44 -2.79
C SER A 77 -1.39 -1.87 -3.21
N GLY A 78 -1.99 -1.19 -4.19
CA GLY A 78 -3.30 -1.50 -4.74
C GLY A 78 -4.44 -1.09 -3.82
N SER A 79 -5.56 -1.82 -3.90
CA SER A 79 -6.80 -1.51 -3.16
C SER A 79 -6.60 -1.48 -1.64
N ALA A 80 -5.72 -2.32 -1.10
CA ALA A 80 -5.40 -2.34 0.33
C ALA A 80 -4.61 -1.10 0.78
N ALA A 81 -3.62 -0.64 0.00
CA ALA A 81 -2.93 0.61 0.31
C ALA A 81 -3.85 1.81 0.13
N LEU A 82 -4.71 1.80 -0.91
CA LEU A 82 -5.72 2.82 -1.11
C LEU A 82 -6.66 2.93 0.10
N LYS A 83 -7.11 1.80 0.67
CA LYS A 83 -7.95 1.80 1.89
C LYS A 83 -7.29 2.46 3.10
N VAL A 84 -5.97 2.36 3.22
CA VAL A 84 -5.20 3.04 4.28
C VAL A 84 -5.17 4.56 4.03
N VAL A 85 -4.95 4.96 2.77
CA VAL A 85 -4.83 6.36 2.35
C VAL A 85 -6.18 7.08 2.35
N LEU A 86 -7.22 6.40 1.88
CA LEU A 86 -8.58 6.90 1.69
C LEU A 86 -9.56 5.90 2.32
N PRO A 87 -9.96 6.10 3.60
CA PRO A 87 -10.78 5.15 4.34
C PRO A 87 -12.10 4.75 3.67
N ASP A 88 -12.67 5.59 2.81
CA ASP A 88 -13.96 5.35 2.16
C ASP A 88 -13.86 4.61 0.82
N SER A 89 -12.66 4.18 0.39
CA SER A 89 -12.41 3.54 -0.92
C SER A 89 -12.97 2.12 -1.11
N GLY A 90 -13.97 1.72 -0.33
CA GLY A 90 -14.47 0.33 -0.29
C GLY A 90 -13.50 -0.65 0.39
N PRO A 91 -13.89 -1.93 0.59
CA PRO A 91 -13.01 -2.95 1.13
C PRO A 91 -12.02 -3.46 0.07
N PRO A 92 -10.75 -3.77 0.44
CA PRO A 92 -9.81 -4.40 -0.48
C PRO A 92 -10.23 -5.83 -0.81
N GLY A 93 -10.03 -6.24 -2.07
CA GLY A 93 -10.30 -7.61 -2.53
C GLY A 93 -9.14 -8.59 -2.28
N ASP A 94 -7.91 -8.08 -2.24
CA ASP A 94 -6.67 -8.85 -2.14
C ASP A 94 -5.55 -8.02 -1.48
N LEU A 95 -4.42 -8.68 -1.19
CA LEU A 95 -3.17 -7.98 -0.83
C LEU A 95 -2.14 -8.09 -1.94
N ASN A 96 -1.70 -6.94 -2.45
CA ASN A 96 -0.67 -6.85 -3.48
C ASN A 96 0.63 -6.30 -2.91
N PHE A 97 1.62 -7.17 -2.71
CA PHE A 97 2.95 -6.83 -2.24
C PHE A 97 3.94 -6.69 -3.39
N TYR A 98 4.88 -5.77 -3.23
CA TYR A 98 5.97 -5.50 -4.16
C TYR A 98 7.29 -5.51 -3.40
N CYS A 99 8.27 -6.27 -3.89
CA CYS A 99 9.56 -6.43 -3.22
C CYS A 99 10.73 -6.05 -4.15
N PRO A 100 11.87 -5.64 -3.58
CA PRO A 100 13.09 -5.43 -4.35
C PRO A 100 13.54 -6.68 -5.09
N ILE A 101 14.25 -6.48 -6.20
CA ILE A 101 14.95 -7.54 -6.91
C ILE A 101 15.83 -8.35 -5.95
N HIS A 102 15.78 -9.69 -6.07
CA HIS A 102 16.50 -10.66 -5.22
C HIS A 102 16.00 -10.79 -3.77
N LYS A 103 14.99 -10.03 -3.34
CA LYS A 103 14.35 -10.18 -2.01
C LYS A 103 13.07 -11.01 -2.03
N ALA A 104 12.53 -11.31 -3.21
CA ALA A 104 11.25 -11.99 -3.33
C ALA A 104 11.22 -13.39 -2.72
N ARG A 105 12.34 -14.14 -2.75
CA ARG A 105 12.41 -15.47 -2.15
C ARG A 105 12.21 -15.43 -0.64
N GLU A 106 12.81 -14.44 0.03
CA GLU A 106 12.72 -14.26 1.47
C GLU A 106 11.28 -13.90 1.89
N ALA A 107 10.68 -12.91 1.21
CA ALA A 107 9.29 -12.53 1.41
C ALA A 107 8.31 -13.68 1.09
N ALA A 108 8.55 -14.42 0.00
CA ALA A 108 7.74 -15.58 -0.37
C ALA A 108 7.83 -16.72 0.66
N ASN A 109 9.00 -16.95 1.24
CA ASN A 109 9.20 -17.93 2.30
C ASN A 109 8.49 -17.54 3.59
N TYR A 110 8.32 -16.24 3.86
CA TYR A 110 7.47 -15.78 4.95
C TYR A 110 6.00 -16.15 4.67
N PHE A 111 5.42 -15.75 3.54
CA PHE A 111 4.02 -16.07 3.24
C PHE A 111 3.74 -17.57 3.13
N ALA A 112 4.70 -18.38 2.67
CA ALA A 112 4.56 -19.83 2.63
C ALA A 112 4.58 -20.50 4.02
N ARG A 113 5.18 -19.85 5.02
CA ARG A 113 5.28 -20.34 6.41
C ARG A 113 4.28 -19.67 7.35
N ALA A 114 3.81 -18.47 7.01
CA ALA A 114 2.76 -17.77 7.73
C ALA A 114 1.53 -18.69 7.81
N ALA A 115 1.00 -18.85 9.02
CA ALA A 115 -0.08 -19.78 9.30
C ALA A 115 -1.27 -19.50 8.37
N GLY A 116 -1.63 -20.48 7.55
CA GLY A 116 -2.85 -20.44 6.75
C GLY A 116 -2.73 -20.02 5.30
N PHE A 117 -1.54 -19.77 4.74
CA PHE A 117 -1.40 -19.50 3.31
C PHE A 117 -0.73 -20.66 2.57
N ALA A 118 -1.47 -21.26 1.63
CA ALA A 118 -0.91 -22.21 0.68
C ALA A 118 -0.37 -21.46 -0.54
N ARG A 119 0.88 -21.75 -0.93
CA ARG A 119 1.38 -21.30 -2.23
C ARG A 119 0.57 -21.98 -3.31
N LEU A 120 -0.05 -21.20 -4.19
CA LEU A 120 -0.77 -21.76 -5.32
C LEU A 120 0.23 -22.45 -6.24
N ARG A 121 -0.03 -23.72 -6.61
CA ARG A 121 0.69 -24.45 -7.66
C ARG A 121 0.32 -23.89 -9.05
N LEU A 122 0.35 -22.58 -9.19
CA LEU A 122 0.36 -21.93 -10.49
C LEU A 122 1.81 -21.90 -10.96
N PRO A 123 2.07 -22.01 -12.28
CA PRO A 123 3.40 -21.75 -12.79
C PRO A 123 3.82 -20.41 -12.24
N THR A 124 4.98 -20.38 -11.58
CA THR A 124 5.55 -19.10 -11.18
C THR A 124 5.80 -18.35 -12.47
N ILE A 125 4.98 -17.32 -12.74
CA ILE A 125 5.07 -16.56 -13.97
C ILE A 125 6.36 -15.77 -13.85
N THR A 126 7.42 -16.32 -14.43
CA THR A 126 8.65 -15.58 -14.70
C THR A 126 8.34 -14.86 -16.00
N ILE A 127 8.10 -13.56 -15.90
CA ILE A 127 7.80 -12.78 -17.09
C ILE A 127 9.14 -12.64 -17.80
N ALA A 128 9.32 -13.38 -18.90
CA ALA A 128 10.53 -13.31 -19.69
C ALA A 128 10.71 -11.85 -20.09
N VAL A 129 11.85 -11.26 -19.75
CA VAL A 129 12.21 -9.92 -20.22
C VAL A 129 12.52 -10.09 -21.70
N GLN A 130 11.55 -9.85 -22.58
CA GLN A 130 11.84 -9.67 -23.99
C GLN A 130 12.58 -8.34 -24.12
N ARG A 131 13.92 -8.42 -24.05
CA ARG A 131 14.78 -7.31 -24.46
C ARG A 131 14.64 -7.18 -25.98
N THR A 132 13.73 -6.34 -26.44
CA THR A 132 13.77 -5.93 -27.85
C THR A 132 14.96 -4.97 -28.03
N PRO A 133 15.72 -5.05 -29.13
CA PRO A 133 16.89 -4.20 -29.35
C PRO A 133 16.57 -2.70 -29.45
N PHE A 134 15.28 -2.33 -29.48
CA PHE A 134 14.82 -0.98 -29.81
C PHE A 134 14.05 -0.28 -28.68
N ASN A 135 13.57 -0.98 -27.64
CA ASN A 135 12.90 -0.35 -26.50
C ASN A 135 13.53 -0.77 -25.17
N ASN A 136 14.31 0.13 -24.58
CA ASN A 136 14.93 -0.02 -23.24
C ASN A 136 13.91 0.04 -22.09
N LEU A 137 12.60 0.01 -22.37
CA LEU A 137 11.54 -0.09 -21.37
C LEU A 137 11.08 -1.54 -21.30
N ASP A 138 11.53 -2.24 -20.26
CA ASP A 138 11.11 -3.59 -19.92
C ASP A 138 9.58 -3.71 -20.01
N VAL A 139 9.09 -4.49 -20.98
CA VAL A 139 7.67 -4.72 -21.33
C VAL A 139 6.82 -5.30 -20.19
N ASN A 140 7.44 -5.57 -19.03
CA ASN A 140 6.83 -6.27 -17.91
C ASN A 140 6.33 -5.32 -16.82
N ASN A 141 6.10 -4.05 -17.13
CA ASN A 141 5.60 -3.04 -16.17
C ASN A 141 6.44 -3.01 -14.87
N GLY A 142 7.77 -3.15 -15.02
CA GLY A 142 8.70 -3.20 -13.90
C GLY A 142 8.69 -4.49 -13.06
N VAL A 143 7.92 -5.53 -13.43
CA VAL A 143 7.82 -6.80 -12.68
C VAL A 143 8.71 -7.88 -13.29
N ARG A 144 9.57 -8.49 -12.47
CA ARG A 144 10.40 -9.64 -12.85
C ARG A 144 9.68 -10.97 -12.66
N LYS A 145 8.99 -11.14 -11.52
CA LYS A 145 8.45 -12.43 -11.08
C LYS A 145 7.24 -12.26 -10.18
N ILE A 146 6.25 -13.13 -10.29
CA ILE A 146 5.04 -13.08 -9.47
C ILE A 146 4.86 -14.39 -8.68
N TYR A 147 4.60 -14.26 -7.38
CA TYR A 147 4.19 -15.34 -6.49
C TYR A 147 2.74 -15.11 -6.07
N ARG A 148 1.93 -16.16 -6.05
CA ARG A 148 0.54 -16.11 -5.58
C ARG A 148 0.30 -17.10 -4.46
N PHE A 149 -0.35 -16.63 -3.41
CA PHE A 149 -0.72 -17.40 -2.23
C PHE A 149 -2.22 -17.28 -2.02
N LYS A 150 -2.83 -18.33 -1.50
CA LYS A 150 -4.24 -18.34 -1.13
C LYS A 150 -4.38 -18.82 0.30
N SER A 151 -5.14 -18.08 1.09
CA SER A 151 -5.51 -18.48 2.44
C SER A 151 -6.35 -19.75 2.36
N VAL A 152 -5.95 -20.79 3.08
CA VAL A 152 -6.72 -22.04 3.17
C VAL A 152 -7.97 -21.87 4.03
N TYR A 153 -8.00 -20.84 4.90
CA TYR A 153 -9.11 -20.58 5.81
C TYR A 153 -10.13 -19.61 5.25
N THR A 154 -9.68 -18.55 4.56
CA THR A 154 -10.54 -17.45 4.10
C THR A 154 -10.69 -17.42 2.59
N GLY A 155 -9.88 -18.17 1.84
CA GLY A 155 -9.86 -18.13 0.38
C GLY A 155 -9.27 -16.85 -0.21
N GLN A 156 -8.91 -15.86 0.62
CA GLN A 156 -8.30 -14.60 0.19
C GLN A 156 -6.94 -14.84 -0.45
N THR A 157 -6.57 -13.96 -1.38
CA THR A 157 -5.33 -14.07 -2.14
C THR A 157 -4.32 -13.01 -1.76
N ILE A 158 -3.05 -13.42 -1.74
CA ILE A 158 -1.90 -12.54 -1.64
C ILE A 158 -1.07 -12.70 -2.91
N THR A 159 -0.74 -11.59 -3.55
CA THR A 159 0.20 -11.53 -4.67
C THR A 159 1.48 -10.86 -4.18
N LEU A 160 2.63 -11.46 -4.49
CA LEU A 160 3.95 -10.85 -4.28
C LEU A 160 4.64 -10.72 -5.64
N SER A 161 4.83 -9.47 -6.06
CA SER A 161 5.52 -9.11 -7.29
C SER A 161 6.95 -8.67 -6.98
N GLU A 162 7.92 -9.25 -7.68
CA GLU A 162 9.32 -8.85 -7.61
C GLU A 162 9.59 -7.75 -8.62
N SER A 163 10.14 -6.62 -8.16
CA SER A 163 10.60 -5.56 -9.05
C SER A 163 11.80 -6.01 -9.88
N ILE A 164 11.95 -5.44 -11.08
CA ILE A 164 13.18 -5.50 -11.88
C ILE A 164 14.35 -4.70 -11.26
N SER A 165 14.09 -3.92 -10.20
CA SER A 165 15.08 -3.04 -9.57
C SER A 165 15.15 -3.23 -8.05
N ALA A 166 16.13 -2.57 -7.42
CA ALA A 166 16.20 -2.50 -5.96
C ALA A 166 15.05 -1.68 -5.34
N SER A 167 14.28 -0.94 -6.14
CA SER A 167 13.16 -0.11 -5.68
C SER A 167 11.83 -0.86 -5.86
N PRO A 168 11.19 -1.29 -4.76
CA PRO A 168 9.93 -2.03 -4.81
C PRO A 168 8.76 -1.24 -5.42
N PRO A 169 8.68 0.11 -5.30
CA PRO A 169 7.63 0.88 -5.94
C PRO A 169 7.66 0.95 -7.47
N VAL A 170 8.76 0.56 -8.15
CA VAL A 170 8.87 0.70 -9.62
C VAL A 170 7.65 0.15 -10.37
N PRO A 171 7.14 -1.07 -10.08
CA PRO A 171 5.94 -1.59 -10.74
C PRO A 171 4.65 -0.82 -10.45
N ILE A 172 4.58 -0.11 -9.33
CA ILE A 172 3.38 0.62 -8.90
C ILE A 172 3.12 1.79 -9.84
N PHE A 173 4.17 2.43 -10.38
CA PHE A 173 4.04 3.52 -11.34
C PHE A 173 3.52 3.07 -12.72
N PHE A 174 3.41 1.77 -12.96
CA PHE A 174 2.80 1.20 -14.17
C PHE A 174 1.34 0.77 -13.96
N PHE A 175 0.71 1.16 -12.84
CA PHE A 175 -0.72 0.91 -12.65
C PHE A 175 -1.56 1.68 -13.67
N HIS A 176 -2.68 1.08 -14.06
CA HIS A 176 -3.61 1.66 -15.03
C HIS A 176 -4.28 2.95 -14.52
N THR A 177 -4.27 3.21 -13.21
CA THR A 177 -4.83 4.42 -12.60
C THR A 177 -3.94 4.97 -11.49
N SER A 178 -3.78 6.30 -11.46
CA SER A 178 -2.97 7.03 -10.48
C SER A 178 -3.45 6.91 -9.04
N PHE A 179 -4.76 6.80 -8.79
CA PHE A 179 -5.29 6.68 -7.43
C PHE A 179 -4.91 5.35 -6.75
N LEU A 180 -4.47 4.34 -7.50
CA LEU A 180 -3.95 3.09 -6.92
C LEU A 180 -2.44 3.15 -6.64
N MET A 181 -1.76 4.23 -7.06
CA MET A 181 -0.32 4.43 -6.88
C MET A 181 -0.04 4.96 -5.47
N ASN A 182 -0.31 4.09 -4.49
CA ASN A 182 -0.04 4.30 -3.07
C ASN A 182 0.72 3.10 -2.55
N CYS A 183 1.56 3.27 -1.54
CA CYS A 183 2.16 2.12 -0.89
C CYS A 183 2.30 2.26 0.61
N VAL A 184 2.21 1.13 1.29
CA VAL A 184 2.48 0.98 2.72
C VAL A 184 3.77 0.18 2.85
N SER A 185 4.79 0.79 3.45
CA SER A 185 6.02 0.11 3.83
C SER A 185 5.92 -0.40 5.26
N GLY A 186 6.89 -1.22 5.69
CA GLY A 186 6.98 -1.62 7.10
C GLY A 186 7.25 -0.47 8.10
N ARG A 187 7.40 0.78 7.63
CA ARG A 187 7.69 1.98 8.43
C ARG A 187 6.68 3.13 8.25
N GLY A 188 5.79 3.08 7.26
CA GLY A 188 4.91 4.21 6.97
C GLY A 188 4.16 4.09 5.66
N VAL A 189 3.33 5.09 5.39
CA VAL A 189 2.41 5.17 4.26
C VAL A 189 2.87 6.25 3.30
N ILE A 190 2.80 5.98 2.00
CA ILE A 190 3.21 6.87 0.91
C ILE A 190 2.04 6.97 -0.07
N CYS A 191 1.67 8.20 -0.44
CA CYS A 191 0.72 8.49 -1.49
C CYS A 191 1.42 9.32 -2.56
N PHE A 192 1.57 8.79 -3.77
CA PHE A 192 2.34 9.45 -4.83
C PHE A 192 1.53 10.57 -5.50
N TYR A 193 0.21 10.43 -5.57
CA TYR A 193 -0.70 11.38 -6.22
C TYR A 193 -1.87 11.74 -5.29
N PRO A 194 -1.64 12.54 -4.23
CA PRO A 194 -2.64 12.85 -3.21
C PRO A 194 -3.94 13.43 -3.80
N GLU A 195 -3.83 14.45 -4.65
CA GLU A 195 -4.97 15.14 -5.25
C GLU A 195 -5.82 14.19 -6.12
N LEU A 196 -5.18 13.36 -6.95
CA LEU A 196 -5.88 12.39 -7.80
C LEU A 196 -6.49 11.24 -7.00
N THR A 197 -5.82 10.82 -5.92
CA THR A 197 -6.29 9.76 -5.03
C THR A 197 -7.54 10.19 -4.29
N GLU A 198 -7.54 11.38 -3.70
CA GLU A 198 -8.70 11.94 -2.98
C GLU A 198 -9.88 12.22 -3.87
N ALA A 199 -9.64 12.79 -5.05
CA ALA A 199 -10.69 13.02 -6.03
C ALA A 199 -11.28 11.70 -6.57
N TYR A 200 -10.69 10.55 -6.24
CA TYR A 200 -11.02 9.24 -6.80
C TYR A 200 -11.03 9.26 -8.34
N THR A 201 -10.22 10.14 -8.92
CA THR A 201 -10.13 10.33 -10.37
C THR A 201 -8.78 9.79 -10.84
N GLY A 202 -8.83 8.64 -11.50
CA GLY A 202 -7.66 8.10 -12.18
C GLY A 202 -7.46 8.85 -13.48
N LYS A 203 -6.31 9.51 -13.65
CA LYS A 203 -5.82 9.70 -15.01
C LYS A 203 -5.23 8.37 -15.43
N ALA A 204 -5.85 7.73 -16.41
CA ALA A 204 -5.17 6.65 -17.11
C ALA A 204 -3.83 7.23 -17.60
N ILE A 205 -2.72 6.58 -17.27
CA ILE A 205 -1.47 6.91 -17.96
C ILE A 205 -1.72 6.51 -19.41
N PRO A 206 -1.75 7.45 -20.37
CA PRO A 206 -1.96 7.08 -21.75
C PRO A 206 -0.83 6.11 -22.12
N TYR A 207 -1.20 4.87 -22.45
CA TYR A 207 -0.31 4.01 -23.20
C TYR A 207 -0.03 4.77 -24.49
N CYS A 208 1.20 5.24 -24.66
CA CYS A 208 1.64 5.82 -25.91
C CYS A 208 2.13 4.65 -26.75
N PRO A 209 1.31 4.03 -27.62
CA PRO A 209 1.87 3.12 -28.60
C PRO A 209 2.80 3.98 -29.45
N GLU A 210 4.09 3.66 -29.48
CA GLU A 210 4.99 4.30 -30.41
C GLU A 210 4.41 4.12 -31.82
N GLU A 211 4.20 5.22 -32.54
CA GLU A 211 3.88 5.15 -33.96
C GLU A 211 4.99 4.36 -34.65
N PRO A 212 4.66 3.33 -35.46
CA PRO A 212 5.66 2.64 -36.23
C PRO A 212 6.32 3.64 -37.18
N ARG A 213 7.62 3.89 -36.98
CA ARG A 213 8.45 4.62 -37.93
C ARG A 213 8.95 3.69 -39.02
#